data_AF-A0A9Q4B389-F1
#
_entry.id   AF-A0A9Q4B389-F1
#
_cell.length_a   1.000
_cell.length_b   1.000
_cell.length_c   1.000
_cell.angle_alpha   90.00
_cell.angle_beta   90.00
_cell.angle_gamma   90.00
#
_symmetry.space_group_name_H-M   'P 1'
#
loop_
_entity.id
_entity.type
_entity.pdbx_description
1 polymer ?
#
loop_
_entity_poly.entity_id
_entity_poly.type
_entity_poly.pdbx_seq_one_letter_code
_entity_poly.pdbx_strand_id
1 'polypeptide(L)' 'MILISNKTFSQCGKTLGNGIILTAILNRLLHHYKFFSIEGPSFRMKNKAT' A
#
# COMPACT_ATOMS: atom_id res chain seq x y z
N MET A 1 13.55 -6.81 0.31
CA MET A 1 12.40 -6.69 1.21
C MET A 1 11.14 -6.55 0.37
N ILE A 2 10.08 -7.30 0.66
CA ILE A 2 8.80 -7.21 -0.05
C ILE A 2 7.78 -6.64 0.93
N LEU A 3 7.05 -5.61 0.51
CA LEU A 3 6.09 -4.92 1.37
C LEU A 3 4.72 -4.94 0.68
N ILE A 4 3.70 -5.36 1.42
CA ILE A 4 2.32 -5.49 0.91
C ILE A 4 1.44 -4.62 1.81
N SER A 5 0.73 -3.68 1.19
CA SER A 5 -0.22 -2.79 1.88
C SER A 5 -1.57 -2.88 1.19
N ASN A 6 -2.64 -2.96 1.98
CA ASN A 6 -4.01 -2.81 1.52
C ASN A 6 -4.50 -1.34 1.61
N LYS A 7 -3.61 -0.41 1.95
CA LYS A 7 -3.86 1.02 2.07
C LYS A 7 -3.05 1.78 1.02
N THR A 8 -3.69 2.77 0.39
CA THR A 8 -3.03 3.70 -0.50
C THR A 8 -2.12 4.66 0.28
N PHE A 9 -1.12 5.25 -0.38
CA PHE A 9 -0.16 6.15 0.28
C PHE A 9 -0.85 7.31 1.02
N SER A 10 -1.90 7.88 0.42
CA SER A 10 -2.71 8.95 1.04
C SER A 10 -3.34 8.52 2.37
N GLN A 11 -3.82 7.27 2.45
CA GLN A 11 -4.39 6.73 3.70
C GLN A 11 -3.30 6.39 4.71
N CYS A 12 -2.16 5.86 4.27
CA CYS A 12 -1.03 5.57 5.13
C CYS A 12 -0.54 6.82 5.88
N GLY A 13 -0.51 7.99 5.23
CA GLY A 13 -0.12 9.25 5.85
C GLY A 13 -1.02 9.67 7.00
N LYS A 14 -2.33 9.41 6.88
CA LYS A 14 -3.31 9.67 7.93
C LYS A 14 -3.18 8.70 9.10
N THR A 15 -2.87 7.42 8.82
CA THR A 15 -2.70 6.40 9.88
C THR A 15 -1.39 6.52 10.65
N LEU A 16 -0.35 7.05 10.01
CA LEU A 16 0.98 7.24 10.62
C LEU A 16 1.09 8.58 11.38
N GLY A 17 0.01 9.36 11.47
CA GLY A 17 -0.06 10.62 12.21
C GLY A 17 0.67 11.80 11.56
N ASN A 18 1.76 11.54 10.83
CA ASN A 18 2.61 12.59 10.28
C ASN A 18 2.88 12.37 8.79
N GLY A 19 2.27 13.19 7.93
CA GLY A 19 2.49 13.17 6.48
C GLY A 19 3.96 13.39 6.08
N ILE A 20 4.74 14.11 6.90
CA ILE A 20 6.19 14.35 6.66
C ILE A 20 6.99 13.05 6.73
N ILE A 21 6.71 12.20 7.72
CA ILE A 21 7.40 10.92 7.91
C ILE A 21 7.03 9.97 6.76
N LEU A 22 5.75 9.95 6.37
CA LEU A 22 5.31 9.17 5.22
C LEU A 22 6.08 9.57 3.96
N THR A 23 6.17 10.86 3.67
CA THR A 23 6.89 11.36 2.49
C THR A 23 8.36 10.98 2.52
N ALA A 24 9.02 11.03 3.69
CA ALA A 24 10.42 10.62 3.82
C ALA A 24 10.62 9.11 3.59
N ILE A 25 9.72 8.27 4.12
CA ILE A 25 9.73 6.82 3.90
C ILE A 25 9.44 6.52 2.42
N LEU A 26 8.43 7.17 1.85
CA LEU A 26 8.02 6.97 0.47
C LEU A 26 9.12 7.40 -0.49
N ASN A 27 9.82 8.50 -0.23
CA ASN A 27 10.97 8.93 -1.03
C ASN A 27 12.08 7.85 -1.04
N ARG A 28 12.38 7.23 0.10
CA ARG A 28 13.37 6.14 0.20
C ARG A 28 12.89 4.88 -0.52
N LEU A 29 11.60 4.56 -0.44
CA LEU A 29 11.05 3.38 -1.10
C LEU A 29 10.94 3.59 -2.62
N LEU A 30 10.43 4.73 -3.09
CA LEU A 30 10.32 5.10 -4.51
C LEU A 30 11.66 5.09 -5.23
N HIS A 31 12.74 5.45 -4.53
CA HIS A 31 14.08 5.47 -5.12
C HIS A 31 14.68 4.07 -5.34
N HIS A 32 14.32 3.08 -4.51
CA HIS A 32 14.98 1.77 -4.50
C HIS A 32 14.07 0.58 -4.80
N TYR A 33 12.76 0.77 -4.85
CA TYR A 33 11.78 -0.31 -5.02
C TYR A 33 10.90 -0.09 -6.22
N LYS A 34 10.45 -1.20 -6.80
CA LYS A 34 9.46 -1.23 -7.87
C LYS A 34 8.07 -1.39 -7.26
N PHE A 35 7.17 -0.48 -7.61
CA PHE A 35 5.81 -0.46 -7.07
C PHE A 35 4.86 -1.18 -8.01
N PHE A 36 3.98 -1.99 -7.42
CA PHE A 36 2.92 -2.68 -8.14
C PHE A 36 1.60 -2.38 -7.43
N SER A 37 0.69 -1.71 -8.13
CA SER A 37 -0.70 -1.57 -7.68
C SER A 37 -1.45 -2.83 -8.09
N ILE A 38 -2.08 -3.49 -7.13
CA ILE A 38 -2.87 -4.70 -7.38
C ILE A 38 -4.34 -4.31 -7.24
N GLU A 39 -5.05 -4.36 -8.36
CA GLU A 39 -6.47 -4.08 -8.46
C GLU A 39 -7.20 -5.34 -8.92
N GLY A 40 -8.40 -5.56 -8.40
CA GLY A 40 -9.22 -6.72 -8.76
C GLY A 40 -10.10 -7.21 -7.60
N PRO A 41 -11.05 -8.10 -7.90
CA PRO A 41 -11.93 -8.68 -6.89
C PRO A 41 -11.13 -9.51 -5.88
N SER A 42 -11.54 -9.47 -4.62
CA SER A 42 -10.91 -10.26 -3.56
C SER A 42 -10.99 -11.74 -3.88
N PHE A 43 -9.83 -12.39 -4.01
CA PHE A 43 -9.76 -13.84 -4.22
C PHE A 43 -10.51 -14.61 -3.13
N ARG A 44 -10.57 -14.08 -1.89
CA ARG A 44 -11.31 -14.69 -0.77
C ARG A 44 -12.81 -14.79 -1.04
N MET A 45 -13.36 -13.88 -1.84
CA MET A 45 -14.79 -13.87 -2.19
C MET A 45 -15.13 -14.83 -3.33
N LYS A 46 -14.11 -15.34 -4.06
CA LYS A 46 -14.29 -16.23 -5.21
C LYS A 46 -15.01 -17.54 -4.85
N ASN A 47 -14.83 -18.04 -3.62
CA ASN A 47 -15.46 -19.28 -3.12
C ASN A 47 -16.71 -19.03 -2.25
N LYS A 48 -17.13 -17.77 -2.09
CA LYS A 48 -18.34 -17.39 -1.34
C LYS A 48 -19.45 -16.86 -2.25
N ALA A 49 -19.20 -16.76 -3.56
CA ALA A 49 -20.23 -16.58 -4.56
C ALA A 49 -20.86 -17.96 -4.83
N THR A 50 -21.62 -18.46 -3.85
CA THR A 50 -22.51 -19.61 -3.98
C THR A 50 -23.84 -19.21 -3.37
#